data_AF-A0A269TK17-F1
#
_entry.id   AF-A0A269TK17-F1
#
_cell.length_a   1.000
_cell.length_b   1.000
_cell.length_c   1.000
_cell.angle_alpha   90.00
_cell.angle_beta   90.00
_cell.angle_gamma   90.00
#
_symmetry.space_group_name_H-M   'P 1'
#
loop_
_entity.id
_entity.type
_entity.pdbx_description
1 polymer ?
#
loop_
_entity_poly.entity_id
_entity_poly.type
_entity_poly.pdbx_seq_one_letter_code
_entity_poly.pdbx_strand_id
1 'polypeptide(L)'
;MDWLVRSGVNIINNSWGNKQYMETINGQINIYGYNEASYYLDFLARKYGIVSVWSAGNTRDTNISSLNSAKLAQNVVVVGSTTLSGKELSKFSEYRSPTSNIITKPLVVAPGEEYEFFSSSDIKKKLNYKERGTSFSAPLVTGLISTLFRNNNHLIGRPEAVLAILTVGSKEIDGYSEKQSNGLNEKVGAGLVNYELMQEAANNVQTLTVSDYSKNQYIHLPYLRAGQKLSVSTAWLFDAGYLKNSEYAPSIPQAPEPKPTLDERWVNMSGISISWTGGYMFTKAEEEKQKYYKAISIWNKKQKEYSDGLAKYNEYQNDHSSLNSNKYKNEWNSIEYLKKKYGSDWYIPTDIDLRIEKLDTESNSWVEIVSSVTFTSNIEFIRREIKEDGQYRIHVSQFKDNKSKQNTKGAVTYVIQ
;
A
#
# COMPACT_ATOMS: atom_id res chain seq x y z
N MET A 1 0.63 -12.04 15.97
CA MET A 1 -0.04 -11.56 14.74
C MET A 1 -1.45 -12.09 14.63
N ASP A 2 -1.66 -13.41 14.56
CA ASP A 2 -2.97 -14.03 14.29
C ASP A 2 -4.12 -13.55 15.20
N TRP A 3 -3.85 -13.41 16.50
CA TRP A 3 -4.85 -12.89 17.45
C TRP A 3 -5.31 -11.47 17.09
N LEU A 4 -4.39 -10.59 16.70
CA LEU A 4 -4.71 -9.21 16.29
C LEU A 4 -5.54 -9.20 15.01
N VAL A 5 -5.15 -10.02 14.02
CA VAL A 5 -5.88 -10.14 12.75
C VAL A 5 -7.33 -10.56 12.98
N ARG A 6 -7.56 -11.56 13.85
CA ARG A 6 -8.92 -12.02 14.21
C ARG A 6 -9.70 -11.03 15.04
N SER A 7 -9.00 -10.21 15.81
CA SER A 7 -9.62 -9.14 16.58
C SER A 7 -10.02 -7.94 15.72
N GLY A 8 -9.88 -8.05 14.38
CA GLY A 8 -10.28 -7.00 13.43
C GLY A 8 -9.29 -5.84 13.33
N VAL A 9 -8.06 -5.99 13.83
CA VAL A 9 -7.03 -4.94 13.76
C VAL A 9 -6.57 -4.77 12.32
N ASN A 10 -6.52 -3.54 11.80
CA ASN A 10 -6.08 -3.27 10.42
C ASN A 10 -4.61 -2.82 10.30
N ILE A 11 -4.01 -2.31 11.38
CA ILE A 11 -2.63 -1.83 11.41
C ILE A 11 -1.94 -2.37 12.67
N ILE A 12 -0.76 -2.95 12.52
CA ILE A 12 -0.01 -3.54 13.62
C ILE A 12 1.38 -2.92 13.70
N ASN A 13 1.72 -2.34 14.85
CA ASN A 13 3.06 -1.83 15.15
C ASN A 13 3.96 -2.91 15.75
N ASN A 14 5.19 -3.01 15.27
CA ASN A 14 6.22 -3.93 15.75
C ASN A 14 7.53 -3.14 16.02
N SER A 15 7.64 -2.61 17.24
CA SER A 15 8.83 -1.89 17.73
C SER A 15 9.86 -2.82 18.37
N TRP A 16 10.12 -3.97 17.74
CA TRP A 16 11.03 -5.01 18.23
C TRP A 16 11.70 -5.74 17.06
N GLY A 17 12.74 -6.51 17.35
CA GLY A 17 13.39 -7.35 16.34
C GLY A 17 14.68 -7.98 16.86
N ASN A 18 15.21 -8.91 16.08
CA ASN A 18 16.47 -9.56 16.40
C ASN A 18 17.65 -8.66 15.98
N LYS A 19 18.56 -8.41 16.92
CA LYS A 19 19.86 -7.81 16.61
C LYS A 19 20.77 -8.91 16.09
N GLN A 20 21.21 -8.81 14.84
CA GLN A 20 22.05 -9.83 14.21
C GLN A 20 23.14 -9.18 13.38
N TYR A 21 24.31 -9.83 13.37
CA TYR A 21 25.46 -9.36 12.59
C TYR A 21 25.26 -9.66 11.11
N MET A 22 25.72 -8.78 10.21
CA MET A 22 25.64 -9.03 8.77
C MET A 22 26.32 -10.36 8.38
N GLU A 23 27.47 -10.66 8.98
CA GLU A 23 28.17 -11.94 8.78
C GLU A 23 27.33 -13.13 9.25
N THR A 24 26.70 -13.04 10.43
CA THR A 24 25.79 -14.07 10.93
C THR A 24 24.57 -14.23 10.04
N ILE A 25 24.01 -13.14 9.52
CA ILE A 25 22.87 -13.17 8.60
C ILE A 25 23.29 -13.85 7.30
N ASN A 26 24.45 -13.52 6.74
CA ASN A 26 24.95 -14.13 5.51
C ASN A 26 25.27 -15.62 5.72
N GLY A 27 25.88 -15.99 6.85
CA GLY A 27 26.15 -17.39 7.20
C GLY A 27 24.90 -18.21 7.53
N GLN A 28 23.80 -17.55 7.92
CA GLN A 28 22.52 -18.19 8.29
C GLN A 28 21.34 -17.54 7.56
N ILE A 29 21.47 -17.34 6.24
CA ILE A 29 20.50 -16.57 5.44
C ILE A 29 19.10 -17.20 5.44
N ASN A 30 19.00 -18.52 5.61
CA ASN A 30 17.71 -19.21 5.73
C ASN A 30 16.98 -18.90 7.06
N ILE A 31 17.73 -18.47 8.10
CA ILE A 31 17.19 -18.16 9.43
C ILE A 31 16.97 -16.67 9.58
N TYR A 32 17.95 -15.83 9.21
CA TYR A 32 17.89 -14.39 9.43
C TYR A 32 17.66 -13.57 8.16
N GLY A 33 17.78 -14.14 6.96
CA GLY A 33 17.38 -13.51 5.72
C GLY A 33 15.85 -13.51 5.53
N TYR A 34 15.40 -13.45 4.29
CA TYR A 34 13.98 -13.63 3.98
C TYR A 34 13.58 -15.07 4.29
N ASN A 35 12.78 -15.26 5.34
CA ASN A 35 12.47 -16.56 5.93
C ASN A 35 10.95 -16.80 6.01
N GLU A 36 10.53 -17.89 6.64
CA GLU A 36 9.10 -18.22 6.86
C GLU A 36 8.32 -17.10 7.57
N ALA A 37 8.95 -16.38 8.51
CA ALA A 37 8.29 -15.26 9.17
C ALA A 37 8.06 -14.08 8.20
N SER A 38 9.05 -13.76 7.35
CA SER A 38 8.89 -12.74 6.30
C SER A 38 7.78 -13.11 5.33
N TYR A 39 7.81 -14.36 4.85
CA TYR A 39 6.85 -14.91 3.92
C TYR A 39 5.43 -14.93 4.50
N TYR A 40 5.29 -15.29 5.78
CA TYR A 40 4.01 -15.27 6.46
C TYR A 40 3.43 -13.85 6.60
N LEU A 41 4.27 -12.84 6.87
CA LEU A 41 3.81 -11.45 6.94
C LEU A 41 3.31 -10.95 5.59
N ASP A 42 3.99 -11.31 4.51
CA ASP A 42 3.56 -10.98 3.15
C ASP A 42 2.20 -11.63 2.83
N PHE A 43 2.01 -12.88 3.24
CA PHE A 43 0.73 -13.59 3.13
C PHE A 43 -0.36 -12.90 3.94
N LEU A 44 -0.09 -12.51 5.20
CA LEU A 44 -1.07 -11.82 6.04
C LEU A 44 -1.51 -10.48 5.45
N ALA A 45 -0.57 -9.69 4.94
CA ALA A 45 -0.86 -8.42 4.30
C ALA A 45 -1.76 -8.61 3.08
N ARG A 46 -1.44 -9.59 2.21
CA ARG A 46 -2.21 -9.88 1.01
C ARG A 46 -3.60 -10.45 1.29
N LYS A 47 -3.68 -11.42 2.21
CA LYS A 47 -4.90 -12.17 2.53
C LYS A 47 -5.91 -11.34 3.31
N TYR A 48 -5.43 -10.59 4.30
CA TYR A 48 -6.28 -9.90 5.25
C TYR A 48 -6.24 -8.37 5.12
N GLY A 49 -5.42 -7.84 4.21
CA GLY A 49 -5.28 -6.39 4.04
C GLY A 49 -4.63 -5.70 5.23
N ILE A 50 -3.80 -6.41 5.98
CA ILE A 50 -3.16 -5.92 7.21
C ILE A 50 -1.94 -5.09 6.86
N VAL A 51 -1.84 -3.89 7.43
CA VAL A 51 -0.62 -3.08 7.36
C VAL A 51 0.25 -3.39 8.58
N SER A 52 1.39 -4.03 8.36
CA SER A 52 2.37 -4.28 9.42
C SER A 52 3.48 -3.23 9.35
N VAL A 53 3.66 -2.48 10.42
CA VAL A 53 4.71 -1.46 10.57
C VAL A 53 5.81 -2.00 11.48
N TRP A 54 7.06 -1.90 11.06
CA TRP A 54 8.23 -2.44 11.74
C TRP A 54 9.28 -1.36 11.94
N SER A 55 9.89 -1.33 13.12
CA SER A 55 11.09 -0.52 13.37
C SER A 55 12.30 -1.09 12.63
N ALA A 56 13.11 -0.25 11.99
CA ALA A 56 14.29 -0.71 11.24
C ALA A 56 15.36 -1.35 12.13
N GLY A 57 15.58 -0.83 13.34
CA GLY A 57 16.60 -1.28 14.29
C GLY A 57 17.63 -0.20 14.65
N ASN A 58 18.39 -0.42 15.72
CA ASN A 58 19.13 0.62 16.44
C ASN A 58 20.62 0.30 16.67
N THR A 59 21.24 -0.48 15.78
CA THR A 59 22.61 -0.96 16.00
C THR A 59 23.60 -0.58 14.88
N ARG A 60 23.24 0.35 13.99
CA ARG A 60 24.13 0.79 12.90
C ARG A 60 25.44 1.42 13.37
N ASP A 61 25.39 2.26 14.40
CA ASP A 61 26.55 2.98 14.95
C ASP A 61 27.60 2.06 15.55
N THR A 62 27.24 0.81 15.81
CA THR A 62 28.17 -0.24 16.27
C THR A 62 28.78 -1.07 15.13
N ASN A 63 28.45 -0.79 13.86
CA ASN A 63 28.77 -1.60 12.67
C ASN A 63 28.24 -3.04 12.71
N ILE A 64 27.30 -3.32 13.62
CA ILE A 64 26.85 -4.68 13.92
C ILE A 64 25.83 -5.15 12.90
N SER A 65 24.78 -4.39 12.61
CA SER A 65 23.53 -5.00 12.11
C SER A 65 22.93 -4.45 10.82
N SER A 66 22.10 -5.30 10.23
CA SER A 66 21.26 -5.06 9.07
C SER A 66 19.82 -5.50 9.33
N LEU A 67 18.94 -5.07 8.43
CA LEU A 67 17.57 -5.56 8.38
C LEU A 67 17.57 -7.09 8.23
N ASN A 68 16.66 -7.77 8.93
CA ASN A 68 16.62 -9.22 8.97
C ASN A 68 15.19 -9.72 9.19
N SER A 69 14.97 -11.00 8.88
CA SER A 69 13.73 -11.74 9.18
C SER A 69 12.47 -10.95 8.75
N ALA A 70 11.54 -10.71 9.66
CA ALA A 70 10.28 -10.02 9.41
C ALA A 70 10.41 -8.66 8.69
N LYS A 71 11.50 -7.92 8.91
CA LYS A 71 11.74 -6.62 8.27
C LYS A 71 11.99 -6.73 6.77
N LEU A 72 12.32 -7.94 6.29
CA LEU A 72 12.57 -8.25 4.89
C LEU A 72 11.30 -8.64 4.12
N ALA A 73 10.14 -8.75 4.79
CA ALA A 73 8.86 -8.95 4.10
C ALA A 73 8.60 -7.79 3.11
N GLN A 74 8.18 -8.10 1.88
CA GLN A 74 8.00 -7.10 0.83
C GLN A 74 6.82 -6.16 1.13
N ASN A 75 5.75 -6.70 1.70
CA ASN A 75 4.46 -6.04 1.94
C ASN A 75 4.39 -5.28 3.28
N VAL A 76 5.47 -5.26 4.08
CA VAL A 76 5.50 -4.54 5.36
C VAL A 76 6.16 -3.17 5.24
N VAL A 77 5.76 -2.25 6.10
CA VAL A 77 6.37 -0.91 6.21
C VAL A 77 7.52 -0.98 7.20
N VAL A 78 8.76 -0.78 6.76
CA VAL A 78 9.91 -0.62 7.66
C VAL A 78 10.23 0.85 7.82
N VAL A 79 10.37 1.29 9.06
CA VAL A 79 10.53 2.70 9.43
C VAL A 79 11.90 2.93 10.07
N GLY A 80 12.72 3.75 9.42
CA GLY A 80 13.97 4.25 9.99
C GLY A 80 13.76 5.48 10.88
N SER A 81 14.81 5.87 11.60
CA SER A 81 14.78 6.97 12.56
C SER A 81 15.57 8.17 12.06
N THR A 82 15.00 9.36 12.21
CA THR A 82 15.71 10.63 12.09
C THR A 82 15.93 11.28 13.46
N THR A 83 16.79 12.29 13.49
CA THR A 83 16.81 13.28 14.57
C THR A 83 15.42 13.94 14.74
N LEU A 84 15.20 14.59 15.88
CA LEU A 84 13.94 15.26 16.18
C LEU A 84 13.54 16.31 15.12
N SER A 85 14.53 16.96 14.49
CA SER A 85 14.29 17.94 13.43
C SER A 85 13.87 17.34 12.09
N GLY A 86 14.01 16.01 11.91
CA GLY A 86 13.73 15.32 10.65
C GLY A 86 14.77 15.54 9.55
N LYS A 87 15.87 16.26 9.82
CA LYS A 87 16.86 16.65 8.79
C LYS A 87 17.95 15.62 8.56
N GLU A 88 18.20 14.74 9.52
CA GLU A 88 19.29 13.77 9.45
C GLU A 88 18.83 12.39 9.91
N LEU A 89 19.29 11.36 9.24
CA LEU A 89 19.10 9.98 9.68
C LEU A 89 19.88 9.73 10.97
N SER A 90 19.19 9.22 11.99
CA SER A 90 19.78 8.86 13.28
C SER A 90 20.99 7.94 13.10
N LYS A 91 22.05 8.19 13.89
CA LYS A 91 23.32 7.45 13.77
C LYS A 91 23.16 5.94 13.93
N PHE A 92 22.19 5.51 14.74
CA PHE A 92 21.89 4.11 15.03
C PHE A 92 20.93 3.44 14.03
N SER A 93 20.23 4.21 13.18
CA SER A 93 19.15 3.67 12.34
C SER A 93 19.67 2.72 11.27
N GLU A 94 19.20 1.48 11.32
CA GLU A 94 19.50 0.43 10.34
C GLU A 94 18.83 0.73 8.99
N TYR A 95 19.48 0.29 7.91
CA TYR A 95 18.95 0.37 6.55
C TYR A 95 19.49 -0.72 5.61
N ARG A 96 20.68 -1.26 5.90
CA ARG A 96 21.33 -2.28 5.06
C ARG A 96 20.46 -3.54 4.98
N SER A 97 20.32 -4.07 3.77
CA SER A 97 19.70 -5.38 3.50
C SER A 97 20.79 -6.43 3.25
N PRO A 98 20.63 -7.68 3.69
CA PRO A 98 21.55 -8.78 3.38
C PRO A 98 21.39 -9.31 1.95
N THR A 99 20.43 -8.78 1.18
CA THR A 99 20.14 -9.23 -0.18
C THR A 99 19.80 -8.05 -1.09
N SER A 100 20.31 -8.07 -2.31
CA SER A 100 19.96 -7.11 -3.38
C SER A 100 18.55 -7.29 -3.92
N ASN A 101 17.87 -8.38 -3.56
CA ASN A 101 16.50 -8.65 -3.97
C ASN A 101 15.45 -7.87 -3.17
N ILE A 102 15.88 -7.09 -2.16
CA ILE A 102 15.01 -6.30 -1.30
C ILE A 102 15.65 -4.94 -1.11
N ILE A 103 15.18 -3.96 -1.86
CA ILE A 103 15.71 -2.60 -1.90
C ILE A 103 14.71 -1.54 -1.39
N THR A 104 13.53 -1.97 -0.94
CA THR A 104 12.44 -1.07 -0.53
C THR A 104 12.51 -0.64 0.94
N LYS A 105 13.57 -1.02 1.67
CA LYS A 105 13.63 -0.91 3.14
C LYS A 105 14.85 -0.07 3.58
N PRO A 106 14.69 0.87 4.55
CA PRO A 106 13.43 1.34 5.10
C PRO A 106 12.59 2.04 4.01
N LEU A 107 11.28 1.97 4.12
CA LEU A 107 10.39 2.60 3.14
C LEU A 107 10.35 4.12 3.34
N VAL A 108 10.29 4.53 4.60
CA VAL A 108 10.25 5.92 5.06
C VAL A 108 11.01 6.04 6.37
N VAL A 109 11.29 7.28 6.77
CA VAL A 109 11.85 7.59 8.08
C VAL A 109 10.95 8.56 8.84
N ALA A 110 11.04 8.52 10.17
CA ALA A 110 10.33 9.44 11.05
C ALA A 110 11.21 9.81 12.24
N PRO A 111 10.93 10.94 12.94
CA PRO A 111 11.66 11.30 14.15
C PRO A 111 11.62 10.14 15.16
N GLY A 112 12.78 9.81 15.71
CA GLY A 112 12.95 8.69 16.64
C GLY A 112 13.84 9.03 17.83
N GLU A 113 14.18 10.31 17.99
CA GLU A 113 15.10 10.79 19.03
C GLU A 113 14.40 11.78 19.96
N GLU A 114 14.82 11.78 21.22
CA GLU A 114 14.48 12.80 22.23
C GLU A 114 12.99 12.90 22.59
N TYR A 115 12.29 11.75 22.62
CA TYR A 115 10.92 11.70 23.15
C TYR A 115 10.92 11.74 24.68
N GLU A 116 9.98 12.50 25.24
CA GLU A 116 9.74 12.55 26.68
C GLU A 116 8.54 11.69 27.05
N PHE A 117 8.73 10.76 27.99
CA PHE A 117 7.66 9.90 28.48
C PHE A 117 7.39 10.14 29.96
N PHE A 118 6.13 9.93 30.33
CA PHE A 118 5.66 9.96 31.71
C PHE A 118 5.22 8.56 32.10
N SER A 119 5.38 8.22 33.39
CA SER A 119 4.96 6.91 33.88
C SER A 119 3.45 6.74 33.68
N SER A 120 3.04 5.58 33.16
CA SER A 120 1.62 5.22 33.10
C SER A 120 0.99 5.03 34.47
N SER A 121 1.80 4.71 35.49
CA SER A 121 1.36 4.59 36.88
C SER A 121 1.39 5.90 37.67
N ASP A 122 2.11 6.91 37.18
CA ASP A 122 2.24 8.23 37.80
C ASP A 122 2.56 9.28 36.73
N ILE A 123 1.52 9.97 36.25
CA ILE A 123 1.63 10.94 35.16
C ILE A 123 2.49 12.16 35.50
N LYS A 124 2.77 12.42 36.79
CA LYS A 124 3.67 13.49 37.22
C LYS A 124 5.14 13.06 37.21
N LYS A 125 5.40 11.74 37.16
CA LYS A 125 6.74 11.19 37.10
C LYS A 125 7.20 11.08 35.65
N LYS A 126 8.02 12.03 35.21
CA LYS A 126 8.80 11.91 33.99
C LYS A 126 9.71 10.68 34.10
N LEU A 127 9.64 9.79 33.11
CA LEU A 127 10.61 8.74 32.93
C LEU A 127 11.86 9.44 32.38
N ASN A 128 12.83 9.74 33.25
CA ASN A 128 14.01 10.56 32.96
C ASN A 128 15.02 9.89 32.01
N TYR A 129 14.56 9.43 30.86
CA TYR A 129 15.39 8.89 29.81
C TYR A 129 14.99 9.58 28.51
N LYS A 130 15.91 10.38 27.94
CA LYS A 130 15.82 10.76 26.53
C LYS A 130 16.05 9.50 25.72
N GLU A 131 14.97 8.75 25.51
CA GLU A 131 15.04 7.51 24.76
C GLU A 131 15.15 7.83 23.27
N ARG A 132 15.92 6.99 22.58
CA ARG A 132 16.15 7.10 21.13
C ARG A 132 16.03 5.72 20.51
N GLY A 133 15.43 5.66 19.33
CA GLY A 133 15.24 4.41 18.62
C GLY A 133 14.19 4.47 17.54
N THR A 134 14.38 3.63 16.52
CA THR A 134 13.35 3.31 15.51
C THR A 134 12.08 2.74 16.14
N SER A 135 12.15 2.26 17.39
CA SER A 135 11.01 1.88 18.23
C SER A 135 10.05 3.03 18.53
N PHE A 136 10.46 4.29 18.37
CA PHE A 136 9.61 5.50 18.46
C PHE A 136 9.13 5.99 17.09
N SER A 137 9.95 5.83 16.06
CA SER A 137 9.58 6.16 14.68
C SER A 137 8.44 5.26 14.16
N ALA A 138 8.52 3.95 14.39
CA ALA A 138 7.50 2.99 13.94
C ALA A 138 6.07 3.28 14.47
N PRO A 139 5.84 3.52 15.78
CA PRO A 139 4.51 3.84 16.29
C PRO A 139 4.04 5.22 15.84
N LEU A 140 4.93 6.19 15.61
CA LEU A 140 4.55 7.47 15.00
C LEU A 140 3.94 7.24 13.61
N VAL A 141 4.64 6.49 12.74
CA VAL A 141 4.13 6.16 11.40
C VAL A 141 2.84 5.34 11.49
N THR A 142 2.74 4.41 12.44
CA THR A 142 1.49 3.67 12.72
C THR A 142 0.34 4.61 13.03
N GLY A 143 0.55 5.62 13.88
CA GLY A 143 -0.44 6.64 14.22
C GLY A 143 -0.85 7.50 13.02
N LEU A 144 0.09 7.84 12.14
CA LEU A 144 -0.20 8.55 10.89
C LEU A 144 -1.08 7.70 9.96
N ILE A 145 -0.77 6.42 9.77
CA ILE A 145 -1.58 5.51 8.95
C ILE A 145 -2.97 5.33 9.58
N SER A 146 -3.07 5.23 10.91
CA SER A 146 -4.36 5.14 11.59
C SER A 146 -5.21 6.39 11.37
N THR A 147 -4.61 7.57 11.42
CA THR A 147 -5.30 8.85 11.14
C THR A 147 -5.73 8.91 9.66
N LEU A 148 -4.86 8.44 8.76
CA LEU A 148 -5.17 8.34 7.33
C LEU A 148 -6.38 7.45 7.08
N PHE A 149 -6.48 6.29 7.73
CA PHE A 149 -7.64 5.40 7.63
C PHE A 149 -8.92 6.01 8.18
N ARG A 150 -8.84 6.79 9.27
CA ARG A 150 -10.00 7.53 9.80
C ARG A 150 -10.55 8.54 8.80
N ASN A 151 -9.67 9.22 8.08
CA ASN A 151 -10.05 10.21 7.07
C ASN A 151 -10.42 9.57 5.71
N ASN A 152 -9.90 8.39 5.43
CA ASN A 152 -9.99 7.72 4.13
C ASN A 152 -10.31 6.22 4.33
N ASN A 153 -11.50 5.92 4.84
CA ASN A 153 -11.89 4.56 5.21
C ASN A 153 -11.79 3.53 4.06
N HIS A 154 -11.89 3.98 2.81
CA HIS A 154 -11.73 3.17 1.60
C HIS A 154 -10.29 2.62 1.40
N LEU A 155 -9.32 3.10 2.20
CA LEU A 155 -7.95 2.57 2.24
C LEU A 155 -7.77 1.40 3.22
N ILE A 156 -8.76 1.14 4.08
CA ILE A 156 -8.71 0.00 5.00
C ILE A 156 -8.69 -1.29 4.16
N GLY A 157 -7.75 -2.19 4.49
CA GLY A 157 -7.58 -3.44 3.76
C GLY A 157 -6.74 -3.32 2.48
N ARG A 158 -6.13 -2.15 2.21
CA ARG A 158 -5.37 -1.86 0.99
C ARG A 158 -3.90 -1.53 1.28
N PRO A 159 -3.10 -2.51 1.76
CA PRO A 159 -1.70 -2.26 2.11
C PRO A 159 -0.88 -1.74 0.92
N GLU A 160 -1.18 -2.12 -0.31
CA GLU A 160 -0.54 -1.59 -1.51
C GLU A 160 -0.75 -0.09 -1.68
N ALA A 161 -1.96 0.42 -1.38
CA ALA A 161 -2.24 1.85 -1.41
C ALA A 161 -1.46 2.57 -0.30
N VAL A 162 -1.37 1.97 0.89
CA VAL A 162 -0.59 2.56 2.01
C VAL A 162 0.90 2.62 1.69
N LEU A 163 1.47 1.59 1.06
CA LEU A 163 2.86 1.60 0.60
C LEU A 163 3.10 2.74 -0.39
N ALA A 164 2.25 2.88 -1.40
CA ALA A 164 2.39 3.95 -2.41
C ALA A 164 2.20 5.35 -1.80
N ILE A 165 1.21 5.53 -0.90
CA ILE A 165 0.95 6.79 -0.19
C ILE A 165 2.12 7.19 0.69
N LEU A 166 2.68 6.28 1.49
CA LEU A 166 3.84 6.59 2.33
C LEU A 166 5.04 7.01 1.50
N THR A 167 5.23 6.38 0.33
CA THR A 167 6.29 6.73 -0.60
C THR A 167 6.12 8.15 -1.14
N VAL A 168 5.02 8.46 -1.84
CA VAL A 168 4.85 9.80 -2.43
C VAL A 168 4.58 10.89 -1.38
N GLY A 169 3.93 10.53 -0.28
CA GLY A 169 3.55 11.42 0.83
C GLY A 169 4.68 11.72 1.81
N SER A 170 5.92 11.44 1.41
CA SER A 170 7.12 11.77 2.18
C SER A 170 7.76 13.06 1.66
N LYS A 171 8.52 13.74 2.53
CA LYS A 171 9.40 14.84 2.16
C LYS A 171 10.82 14.34 1.95
N GLU A 172 11.44 14.83 0.89
CA GLU A 172 12.86 14.59 0.66
C GLU A 172 13.71 15.19 1.79
N ILE A 173 14.80 14.52 2.11
CA ILE A 173 15.76 14.96 3.12
C ILE A 173 17.03 15.39 2.39
N ASP A 174 17.47 16.62 2.64
CA ASP A 174 18.69 17.17 2.06
C ASP A 174 19.90 16.28 2.39
N GLY A 175 20.78 16.07 1.40
CA GLY A 175 21.94 15.18 1.53
C GLY A 175 21.67 13.70 1.23
N TYR A 176 20.43 13.31 0.89
CA TYR A 176 20.05 11.94 0.51
C TYR A 176 19.51 11.86 -0.93
N SER A 177 20.29 12.39 -1.88
CA SER A 177 19.90 12.47 -3.30
C SER A 177 20.13 11.18 -4.09
N GLU A 178 21.08 10.33 -3.68
CA GLU A 178 21.38 9.07 -4.36
C GLU A 178 20.17 8.13 -4.31
N LYS A 179 19.69 7.69 -5.48
CA LYS A 179 18.53 6.78 -5.58
C LYS A 179 18.98 5.40 -6.07
N GLN A 180 18.31 4.38 -5.57
CA GLN A 180 18.37 3.02 -6.08
C GLN A 180 17.56 2.93 -7.39
N SER A 181 17.58 1.77 -8.05
CA SER A 181 16.89 1.56 -9.33
C SER A 181 15.38 1.79 -9.27
N ASN A 182 14.76 1.63 -8.09
CA ASN A 182 13.33 1.86 -7.88
C ASN A 182 12.99 3.30 -7.45
N GLY A 183 13.98 4.21 -7.52
CA GLY A 183 13.84 5.62 -7.17
C GLY A 183 13.87 5.94 -5.67
N LEU A 184 13.91 4.94 -4.77
CA LEU A 184 14.07 5.17 -3.33
C LEU A 184 15.54 5.39 -2.95
N ASN A 185 15.82 6.16 -1.90
CA ASN A 185 17.15 6.22 -1.31
C ASN A 185 17.39 4.99 -0.40
N GLU A 186 18.58 4.41 -0.44
CA GLU A 186 18.93 3.22 0.36
C GLU A 186 18.77 3.44 1.87
N LYS A 187 19.07 4.66 2.36
CA LYS A 187 19.17 4.95 3.79
C LYS A 187 17.89 5.51 4.40
N VAL A 188 17.20 6.38 3.65
CA VAL A 188 15.99 7.10 4.12
C VAL A 188 14.72 6.70 3.37
N GLY A 189 14.81 5.74 2.44
CA GLY A 189 13.67 5.34 1.60
C GLY A 189 13.17 6.51 0.76
N ALA A 190 11.87 6.77 0.83
CA ALA A 190 11.24 7.90 0.15
C ALA A 190 11.51 9.25 0.85
N GLY A 191 11.88 9.20 2.14
CA GLY A 191 12.20 10.36 2.96
C GLY A 191 11.39 10.43 4.26
N LEU A 192 11.29 11.64 4.81
CA LEU A 192 10.59 11.93 6.07
C LEU A 192 9.08 11.88 5.87
N VAL A 193 8.35 11.12 6.69
CA VAL A 193 6.88 11.09 6.62
C VAL A 193 6.25 12.49 6.74
N ASN A 194 5.20 12.77 5.96
CA ASN A 194 4.46 14.01 6.03
C ASN A 194 2.95 13.77 5.85
N TYR A 195 2.16 14.04 6.88
CA TYR A 195 0.73 13.70 6.86
C TYR A 195 -0.08 14.47 5.82
N GLU A 196 0.26 15.73 5.54
CA GLU A 196 -0.46 16.56 4.56
C GLU A 196 -0.28 15.98 3.15
N LEU A 197 0.96 15.62 2.79
CA LEU A 197 1.24 14.98 1.51
C LEU A 197 0.67 13.56 1.44
N MET A 198 0.64 12.81 2.56
CA MET A 198 -0.04 11.52 2.63
C MET A 198 -1.54 11.65 2.36
N GLN A 199 -2.19 12.71 2.87
CA GLN A 199 -3.60 12.97 2.63
C GLN A 199 -3.88 13.41 1.19
N GLU A 200 -2.99 14.21 0.59
CA GLU A 200 -3.06 14.54 -0.83
C GLU A 200 -2.92 13.28 -1.70
N ALA A 201 -1.94 12.44 -1.40
CA ALA A 201 -1.75 11.16 -2.07
C ALA A 201 -2.96 10.23 -1.93
N ALA A 202 -3.60 10.20 -0.76
CA ALA A 202 -4.80 9.40 -0.54
C ALA A 202 -5.95 9.79 -1.49
N ASN A 203 -6.08 11.08 -1.81
CA ASN A 203 -7.10 11.57 -2.73
C ASN A 203 -6.85 11.15 -4.19
N ASN A 204 -5.59 10.85 -4.52
CA ASN A 204 -5.14 10.53 -5.89
C ASN A 204 -4.94 9.03 -6.14
N VAL A 205 -5.26 8.16 -5.17
CA VAL A 205 -5.07 6.71 -5.30
C VAL A 205 -5.94 6.13 -6.40
N GLN A 206 -5.32 5.36 -7.28
CA GLN A 206 -5.99 4.51 -8.25
C GLN A 206 -5.57 3.05 -8.06
N THR A 207 -6.53 2.15 -8.19
CA THR A 207 -6.26 0.71 -8.11
C THR A 207 -5.61 0.24 -9.40
N LEU A 208 -4.52 -0.50 -9.27
CA LEU A 208 -3.89 -1.22 -10.36
C LEU A 208 -4.29 -2.70 -10.31
N THR A 209 -4.51 -3.26 -11.49
CA THR A 209 -4.71 -4.70 -11.67
C THR A 209 -3.96 -5.09 -12.93
N VAL A 210 -2.73 -5.55 -12.75
CA VAL A 210 -1.89 -5.97 -13.86
C VAL A 210 -1.99 -7.49 -13.99
N SER A 211 -2.11 -7.96 -15.22
CA SER A 211 -2.22 -9.38 -15.54
C SER A 211 -1.53 -9.66 -16.86
N ASP A 212 -1.27 -10.92 -17.14
CA ASP A 212 -0.65 -11.33 -18.41
C ASP A 212 -1.48 -10.92 -19.64
N TYR A 213 -2.77 -10.62 -19.46
CA TYR A 213 -3.69 -10.11 -20.49
C TYR A 213 -3.84 -8.58 -20.52
N SER A 214 -3.50 -7.89 -19.43
CA SER A 214 -3.59 -6.43 -19.30
C SER A 214 -2.31 -5.95 -18.62
N LYS A 215 -1.26 -5.85 -19.43
CA LYS A 215 0.09 -5.51 -18.98
C LYS A 215 0.30 -4.02 -18.79
N ASN A 216 -0.49 -3.16 -19.44
CA ASN A 216 -0.30 -1.70 -19.42
C ASN A 216 -1.50 -0.99 -18.80
N GLN A 217 -1.23 0.01 -17.96
CA GLN A 217 -2.22 0.94 -17.43
C GLN A 217 -1.74 2.39 -17.58
N TYR A 218 -2.67 3.28 -17.94
CA TYR A 218 -2.40 4.69 -18.18
C TYR A 218 -3.26 5.56 -17.28
N ILE A 219 -2.63 6.48 -16.55
CA ILE A 219 -3.30 7.41 -15.65
C ILE A 219 -2.96 8.83 -16.09
N HIS A 220 -3.96 9.56 -16.60
CA HIS A 220 -3.78 10.95 -16.99
C HIS A 220 -3.63 11.84 -15.75
N LEU A 221 -2.60 12.68 -15.77
CA LEU A 221 -2.38 13.69 -14.74
C LEU A 221 -3.10 14.99 -15.11
N PRO A 222 -3.39 15.87 -14.14
CA PRO A 222 -3.74 17.25 -14.42
C PRO A 222 -2.66 17.94 -15.28
N TYR A 223 -3.02 19.05 -15.93
CA TYR A 223 -2.03 19.88 -16.63
C TYR A 223 -0.94 20.33 -15.67
N LEU A 224 0.32 20.03 -15.99
CA LEU A 224 1.45 20.38 -15.15
C LEU A 224 2.15 21.61 -15.70
N ARG A 225 2.66 22.45 -14.79
CA ARG A 225 3.44 23.64 -15.09
C ARG A 225 4.90 23.44 -14.70
N ALA A 226 5.79 24.06 -15.45
CA ALA A 226 7.21 24.12 -15.15
C ALA A 226 7.44 24.65 -13.73
N GLY A 227 8.37 24.03 -13.01
CA GLY A 227 8.69 24.33 -11.61
C GLY A 227 7.88 23.54 -10.58
N GLN A 228 6.76 22.90 -10.96
CA GLN A 228 6.04 22.02 -10.04
C GLN A 228 6.85 20.77 -9.72
N LYS A 229 6.76 20.26 -8.49
CA LYS A 229 7.38 18.99 -8.09
C LYS A 229 6.33 17.89 -8.13
N LEU A 230 6.53 16.93 -9.03
CA LEU A 230 5.70 15.74 -9.17
C LEU A 230 6.36 14.56 -8.47
N SER A 231 5.64 13.92 -7.56
CA SER A 231 6.00 12.62 -6.98
C SER A 231 4.95 11.58 -7.38
N VAL A 232 5.38 10.44 -7.92
CA VAL A 232 4.52 9.33 -8.36
C VAL A 232 5.08 8.04 -7.81
N SER A 233 4.23 7.18 -7.25
CA SER A 233 4.62 5.82 -6.87
C SER A 233 3.54 4.83 -7.26
N THR A 234 3.99 3.65 -7.66
CA THR A 234 3.18 2.44 -7.74
C THR A 234 3.72 1.43 -6.74
N ALA A 235 2.82 0.72 -6.07
CA ALA A 235 3.16 -0.38 -5.19
C ALA A 235 2.20 -1.55 -5.41
N TRP A 236 2.70 -2.77 -5.25
CA TRP A 236 1.91 -3.99 -5.37
C TRP A 236 2.30 -5.00 -4.30
N LEU A 237 1.39 -5.93 -4.02
CA LEU A 237 1.63 -6.94 -3.01
C LEU A 237 2.39 -8.12 -3.62
N PHE A 238 3.53 -8.44 -3.02
CA PHE A 238 4.21 -9.71 -3.27
C PHE A 238 3.23 -10.86 -3.01
N ASP A 239 3.18 -11.80 -3.96
CA ASP A 239 2.30 -12.98 -3.92
C ASP A 239 2.87 -14.08 -3.02
N ALA A 240 3.05 -13.74 -1.75
CA ALA A 240 3.29 -14.76 -0.76
C ALA A 240 2.04 -15.63 -0.64
N GLY A 241 2.26 -16.93 -0.80
CA GLY A 241 1.25 -17.94 -0.62
C GLY A 241 0.77 -18.58 -1.91
N TYR A 242 0.76 -17.92 -3.08
CA TYR A 242 0.18 -18.48 -4.32
C TYR A 242 -1.11 -19.26 -4.04
N LEU A 243 -2.10 -18.54 -3.54
CA LEU A 243 -3.31 -19.13 -2.99
C LEU A 243 -3.99 -20.02 -4.04
N LYS A 244 -4.30 -21.26 -3.66
CA LYS A 244 -5.00 -22.22 -4.54
C LYS A 244 -6.40 -21.72 -4.95
N ASN A 245 -7.00 -20.86 -4.12
CA ASN A 245 -8.29 -20.20 -4.33
C ASN A 245 -8.15 -18.67 -4.22
N SER A 246 -9.00 -17.89 -4.90
CA SER A 246 -8.97 -16.43 -4.79
C SER A 246 -9.59 -15.95 -3.46
N GLU A 247 -8.91 -15.03 -2.78
CA GLU A 247 -9.27 -14.59 -1.43
C GLU A 247 -9.60 -13.10 -1.43
N TYR A 248 -10.89 -12.79 -1.30
CA TYR A 248 -11.29 -11.47 -0.83
C TYR A 248 -12.26 -11.68 0.32
N ALA A 249 -11.99 -10.99 1.45
CA ALA A 249 -13.07 -10.53 2.29
C ALA A 249 -13.93 -9.62 1.40
N PRO A 250 -15.21 -9.91 1.22
CA PRO A 250 -16.02 -9.14 0.29
C PRO A 250 -16.19 -7.72 0.81
N SER A 251 -16.16 -6.75 -0.09
CA SER A 251 -16.40 -5.34 0.24
C SER A 251 -17.89 -5.09 0.45
N ILE A 252 -18.24 -4.37 1.51
CA ILE A 252 -19.64 -4.00 1.79
C ILE A 252 -20.16 -3.18 0.59
N PRO A 253 -21.22 -3.62 -0.09
CA PRO A 253 -21.79 -2.87 -1.20
C PRO A 253 -22.39 -1.56 -0.70
N GLN A 254 -21.95 -0.44 -1.24
CA GLN A 254 -22.57 0.86 -0.97
C GLN A 254 -24.05 0.83 -1.30
N ALA A 255 -24.90 1.26 -0.37
CA ALA A 255 -26.34 1.35 -0.57
C ALA A 255 -26.65 2.28 -1.75
N PRO A 256 -27.66 1.96 -2.59
CA PRO A 256 -28.13 2.90 -3.59
C PRO A 256 -28.68 4.15 -2.90
N GLU A 257 -28.61 5.29 -3.59
CA GLU A 257 -29.24 6.52 -3.10
C GLU A 257 -30.72 6.29 -2.77
N PRO A 258 -31.28 7.02 -1.79
CA PRO A 258 -32.67 6.86 -1.39
C PRO A 258 -33.60 6.97 -2.60
N LYS A 259 -34.73 6.25 -2.53
CA LYS A 259 -35.78 6.32 -3.55
C LYS A 259 -36.08 7.80 -3.81
N PRO A 260 -36.05 8.28 -5.07
CA PRO A 260 -36.46 9.64 -5.37
C PRO A 260 -37.83 9.87 -4.74
N THR A 261 -37.96 10.90 -3.90
CA THR A 261 -39.25 11.33 -3.37
C THR A 261 -40.01 11.96 -4.52
N LEU A 262 -40.64 11.10 -5.33
CA LEU A 262 -41.69 11.48 -6.25
C LEU A 262 -42.84 11.98 -5.37
N ASP A 263 -42.95 13.30 -5.26
CA ASP A 263 -44.06 13.95 -4.59
C ASP A 263 -45.38 13.40 -5.19
N GLU A 264 -46.23 12.84 -4.33
CA GLU A 264 -47.44 12.11 -4.73
C GLU A 264 -48.40 12.96 -5.58
N ARG A 265 -48.23 14.30 -5.56
CA ARG A 265 -48.92 15.25 -6.43
C ARG A 265 -48.64 15.04 -7.92
N TRP A 266 -47.49 14.49 -8.32
CA TRP A 266 -47.11 14.31 -9.74
C TRP A 266 -47.72 13.06 -10.38
N VAL A 267 -47.95 12.00 -9.59
CA VAL A 267 -48.55 10.74 -10.07
C VAL A 267 -50.07 10.88 -10.23
N ASN A 268 -50.69 11.78 -9.46
CA ASN A 268 -52.14 12.02 -9.48
C ASN A 268 -52.61 13.01 -10.58
N MET A 269 -51.71 13.49 -11.43
CA MET A 269 -52.05 14.33 -12.61
C MET A 269 -52.46 13.52 -13.85
N SER A 270 -52.70 12.21 -13.71
CA SER A 270 -53.18 11.33 -14.79
C SER A 270 -54.59 11.66 -15.30
N GLY A 271 -55.29 12.62 -14.69
CA GLY A 271 -56.62 13.10 -15.10
C GLY A 271 -56.67 14.45 -15.82
N ILE A 272 -55.54 15.12 -16.10
CA ILE A 272 -55.53 16.45 -16.74
C ILE A 272 -55.01 16.31 -18.18
N SER A 273 -55.82 16.76 -19.15
CA SER A 273 -55.50 16.71 -20.59
C SER A 273 -54.15 17.34 -20.90
N ILE A 274 -53.33 16.59 -21.64
CA ILE A 274 -51.90 16.78 -21.87
C ILE A 274 -51.62 18.05 -22.70
N SER A 275 -50.94 19.02 -22.10
CA SER A 275 -50.03 19.94 -22.80
C SER A 275 -48.63 19.32 -22.86
N TRP A 276 -47.78 19.78 -23.79
CA TRP A 276 -46.42 19.26 -24.07
C TRP A 276 -45.52 19.13 -22.83
N THR A 277 -45.75 19.93 -21.78
CA THR A 277 -44.99 19.89 -20.52
C THR A 277 -45.34 18.70 -19.63
N GLY A 278 -46.59 18.20 -19.67
CA GLY A 278 -47.02 17.04 -18.88
C GLY A 278 -46.36 15.74 -19.34
N GLY A 279 -46.31 15.50 -20.65
CA GLY A 279 -45.68 14.30 -21.23
C GLY A 279 -44.19 14.21 -20.93
N TYR A 280 -43.45 15.32 -21.02
CA TYR A 280 -42.02 15.36 -20.71
C TYR A 280 -41.71 15.02 -19.25
N MET A 281 -42.54 15.52 -18.32
CA MET A 281 -42.39 15.28 -16.88
C MET A 281 -42.68 13.82 -16.51
N PHE A 282 -43.71 13.20 -17.09
CA PHE A 282 -44.00 11.78 -16.91
C PHE A 282 -42.87 10.88 -17.42
N THR A 283 -42.33 11.17 -18.61
CA THR A 283 -41.22 10.39 -19.17
C THR A 283 -39.98 10.48 -18.29
N LYS A 284 -39.64 11.68 -17.78
CA LYS A 284 -38.48 11.87 -16.89
C LYS A 284 -38.65 11.16 -15.55
N ALA A 285 -39.87 11.18 -14.98
CA ALA A 285 -40.19 10.46 -13.75
C ALA A 285 -40.06 8.94 -13.91
N GLU A 286 -40.54 8.38 -15.02
CA GLU A 286 -40.41 6.96 -15.30
C GLU A 286 -38.95 6.57 -15.60
N GLU A 287 -38.16 7.41 -16.26
CA GLU A 287 -36.72 7.20 -16.46
C GLU A 287 -35.93 7.16 -15.13
N GLU A 288 -36.19 8.08 -14.21
CA GLU A 288 -35.52 8.10 -12.89
C GLU A 288 -35.91 6.88 -12.05
N LYS A 289 -37.18 6.47 -12.12
CA LYS A 289 -37.67 5.24 -11.48
C LYS A 289 -36.99 3.99 -12.06
N GLN A 290 -36.84 3.89 -13.37
CA GLN A 290 -36.12 2.78 -14.02
C GLN A 290 -34.63 2.75 -13.63
N LYS A 291 -33.96 3.91 -13.56
CA LYS A 291 -32.57 4.03 -13.07
C LYS A 291 -32.43 3.54 -11.62
N TYR A 292 -33.37 3.93 -10.75
CA TYR A 292 -33.40 3.49 -9.36
C TYR A 292 -33.58 1.97 -9.22
N TYR A 293 -34.54 1.38 -9.94
CA TYR A 293 -34.75 -0.08 -9.89
C TYR A 293 -33.57 -0.88 -10.46
N LYS A 294 -32.91 -0.36 -11.50
CA LYS A 294 -31.67 -0.96 -12.02
C LYS A 294 -30.55 -0.91 -10.97
N ALA A 295 -30.38 0.23 -10.29
CA ALA A 295 -29.40 0.40 -9.21
C ALA A 295 -29.67 -0.55 -8.03
N ILE A 296 -30.95 -0.72 -7.63
CA ILE A 296 -31.36 -1.73 -6.63
C ILE A 296 -30.98 -3.15 -7.07
N SER A 297 -31.26 -3.53 -8.32
CA SER A 297 -30.97 -4.90 -8.77
C SER A 297 -29.46 -5.20 -8.76
N ILE A 298 -28.64 -4.22 -9.16
CA ILE A 298 -27.17 -4.31 -9.12
C ILE A 298 -26.70 -4.39 -7.66
N TRP A 299 -27.28 -3.58 -6.78
CA TRP A 299 -26.97 -3.61 -5.35
C TRP A 299 -27.34 -4.94 -4.71
N ASN A 300 -28.52 -5.49 -4.97
CA ASN A 300 -28.96 -6.79 -4.47
C ASN A 300 -28.03 -7.92 -4.95
N LYS A 301 -27.58 -7.87 -6.21
CA LYS A 301 -26.59 -8.82 -6.74
C LYS A 301 -25.26 -8.71 -5.98
N LYS A 302 -24.76 -7.49 -5.77
CA LYS A 302 -23.54 -7.23 -5.00
C LYS A 302 -23.69 -7.62 -3.52
N GLN A 303 -24.87 -7.45 -2.92
CA GLN A 303 -25.18 -7.88 -1.55
C GLN A 303 -25.16 -9.39 -1.41
N LYS A 304 -25.69 -10.11 -2.41
CA LYS A 304 -25.60 -11.57 -2.44
C LYS A 304 -24.15 -12.05 -2.61
N GLU A 305 -23.40 -11.45 -3.52
CA GLU A 305 -21.96 -11.73 -3.69
C GLU A 305 -21.17 -11.41 -2.40
N TYR A 306 -21.56 -10.34 -1.69
CA TYR A 306 -21.01 -9.99 -0.39
C TYR A 306 -21.38 -11.00 0.69
N SER A 307 -22.63 -11.41 0.83
CA SER A 307 -23.03 -12.40 1.83
C SER A 307 -22.38 -13.76 1.59
N ASP A 308 -22.26 -14.18 0.33
CA ASP A 308 -21.63 -15.45 -0.04
C ASP A 308 -20.12 -15.41 0.21
N GLY A 309 -19.47 -14.29 -0.08
CA GLY A 309 -18.07 -14.06 0.28
C GLY A 309 -17.85 -13.98 1.79
N LEU A 310 -18.81 -13.42 2.53
CA LEU A 310 -18.72 -13.19 3.97
C LEU A 310 -18.93 -14.51 4.72
N ALA A 311 -19.84 -15.35 4.23
CA ALA A 311 -20.03 -16.71 4.74
C ALA A 311 -18.76 -17.55 4.56
N LYS A 312 -18.14 -17.52 3.37
CA LYS A 312 -16.85 -18.19 3.11
C LYS A 312 -15.71 -17.60 3.96
N TYR A 313 -15.70 -16.29 4.13
CA TYR A 313 -14.75 -15.60 5.01
C TYR A 313 -14.95 -15.97 6.48
N ASN A 314 -16.19 -16.11 6.95
CA ASN A 314 -16.52 -16.44 8.35
C ASN A 314 -16.30 -17.92 8.68
N GLU A 315 -16.64 -18.83 7.76
CA GLU A 315 -16.27 -20.26 7.84
C GLU A 315 -14.75 -20.40 7.95
N TYR A 316 -14.02 -19.58 7.19
CA TYR A 316 -12.58 -19.46 7.26
C TYR A 316 -12.08 -18.84 8.60
N GLN A 317 -12.72 -17.79 9.15
CA GLN A 317 -12.31 -17.18 10.42
C GLN A 317 -12.49 -18.12 11.64
N ASN A 318 -13.53 -18.94 11.63
CA ASN A 318 -13.85 -19.85 12.74
C ASN A 318 -12.78 -20.93 12.96
N ASP A 319 -11.94 -21.20 11.96
CA ASP A 319 -11.11 -22.40 11.96
C ASP A 319 -9.68 -22.21 12.42
N HIS A 320 -9.14 -21.00 12.69
CA HIS A 320 -7.69 -20.83 12.81
C HIS A 320 -7.15 -20.99 14.25
N SER A 321 -5.93 -21.51 14.45
CA SER A 321 -5.12 -21.40 15.69
C SER A 321 -3.73 -22.00 15.41
N SER A 322 -2.70 -21.25 15.79
CA SER A 322 -1.27 -21.59 15.87
C SER A 322 -0.47 -21.88 14.57
N LEU A 323 0.67 -21.20 14.53
CA LEU A 323 1.74 -21.16 13.53
C LEU A 323 2.59 -22.46 13.40
N ASN A 324 2.06 -23.65 13.69
CA ASN A 324 2.91 -24.86 13.67
C ASN A 324 2.21 -26.20 13.33
N SER A 325 0.97 -26.19 12.83
CA SER A 325 0.15 -27.42 12.72
C SER A 325 -0.19 -27.88 11.29
N ASN A 326 0.65 -27.61 10.28
CA ASN A 326 0.35 -27.94 8.86
C ASN A 326 -0.93 -27.28 8.29
N LYS A 327 -1.52 -26.33 9.01
CA LYS A 327 -2.88 -25.82 8.80
C LYS A 327 -3.10 -25.07 7.49
N TYR A 328 -2.15 -24.22 7.10
CA TYR A 328 -2.21 -23.47 5.84
C TYR A 328 -1.62 -24.23 4.65
N LYS A 329 -1.11 -25.45 4.84
CA LYS A 329 -0.39 -26.22 3.80
C LYS A 329 -1.19 -26.44 2.51
N ASN A 330 -2.52 -26.39 2.60
CA ASN A 330 -3.42 -26.52 1.43
C ASN A 330 -3.76 -25.18 0.76
N GLU A 331 -3.50 -24.06 1.45
CA GLU A 331 -3.82 -22.70 1.02
C GLU A 331 -2.60 -21.96 0.51
N TRP A 332 -1.39 -22.42 0.86
CA TRP A 332 -0.16 -21.81 0.41
C TRP A 332 0.90 -22.79 -0.08
N ASN A 333 1.65 -22.38 -1.10
CA ASN A 333 2.84 -23.11 -1.52
C ASN A 333 3.99 -22.84 -0.53
N SER A 334 4.65 -23.90 -0.06
CA SER A 334 5.78 -23.76 0.87
C SER A 334 6.97 -23.05 0.23
N ILE A 335 7.83 -22.43 1.05
CA ILE A 335 9.09 -21.85 0.59
C ILE A 335 9.92 -22.89 -0.18
N GLU A 336 9.96 -24.14 0.28
CA GLU A 336 10.67 -25.24 -0.40
C GLU A 336 10.13 -25.51 -1.81
N TYR A 337 8.81 -25.52 -1.98
CA TYR A 337 8.19 -25.66 -3.30
C TYR A 337 8.58 -24.48 -4.20
N LEU A 338 8.51 -23.25 -3.68
CA LEU A 338 8.83 -22.06 -4.45
C LEU A 338 10.30 -21.99 -4.85
N LYS A 339 11.22 -22.35 -3.94
CA LYS A 339 12.64 -22.53 -4.23
C LYS A 339 12.86 -23.57 -5.32
N LYS A 340 12.19 -24.72 -5.25
CA LYS A 340 12.30 -25.77 -6.27
C LYS A 340 11.80 -25.32 -7.64
N LYS A 341 10.74 -24.51 -7.68
CA LYS A 341 10.09 -24.07 -8.93
C LYS A 341 10.73 -22.83 -9.55
N TYR A 342 11.13 -21.86 -8.74
CA TYR A 342 11.57 -20.53 -9.18
C TYR A 342 13.03 -20.21 -8.81
N GLY A 343 13.75 -21.15 -8.19
CA GLY A 343 15.17 -21.00 -7.86
C GLY A 343 15.43 -20.03 -6.70
N SER A 344 16.60 -19.38 -6.72
CA SER A 344 17.03 -18.38 -5.73
C SER A 344 16.13 -17.15 -5.67
N ASP A 345 15.41 -16.87 -6.76
CA ASP A 345 14.65 -15.65 -6.98
C ASP A 345 13.16 -15.79 -6.63
N TRP A 346 12.82 -16.85 -5.89
CA TRP A 346 11.44 -17.22 -5.59
C TRP A 346 10.64 -16.14 -4.83
N TYR A 347 11.33 -15.27 -4.09
CA TYR A 347 10.75 -14.17 -3.31
C TYR A 347 10.83 -12.79 -4.00
N ILE A 348 11.23 -12.77 -5.28
CA ILE A 348 11.18 -11.57 -6.12
C ILE A 348 9.73 -11.33 -6.59
N PRO A 349 9.16 -10.13 -6.37
CA PRO A 349 7.83 -9.73 -6.85
C PRO A 349 7.65 -9.78 -8.37
N THR A 350 6.41 -9.61 -8.82
CA THR A 350 6.11 -9.37 -10.24
C THR A 350 6.84 -8.12 -10.71
N ASP A 351 7.45 -8.18 -11.89
CA ASP A 351 8.23 -7.08 -12.50
C ASP A 351 7.27 -6.04 -13.08
N ILE A 352 7.09 -4.93 -12.37
CA ILE A 352 6.21 -3.81 -12.77
C ILE A 352 7.02 -2.53 -12.81
N ASP A 353 6.99 -1.86 -13.95
CA ASP A 353 7.70 -0.62 -14.21
C ASP A 353 6.79 0.59 -14.07
N LEU A 354 7.39 1.72 -13.74
CA LEU A 354 6.74 3.02 -13.67
C LEU A 354 7.41 3.99 -14.64
N ARG A 355 6.61 4.64 -15.47
CA ARG A 355 7.06 5.66 -16.42
C ARG A 355 6.19 6.89 -16.29
N ILE A 356 6.79 8.06 -16.50
CA ILE A 356 6.05 9.30 -16.75
C ILE A 356 6.26 9.65 -18.21
N GLU A 357 5.18 9.99 -18.89
CA GLU A 357 5.17 10.35 -20.30
C GLU A 357 4.56 11.75 -20.46
N LYS A 358 5.09 12.54 -21.40
CA LYS A 358 4.55 13.84 -21.81
C LYS A 358 3.95 13.71 -23.21
N LEU A 359 2.81 14.34 -23.44
CA LEU A 359 2.25 14.45 -24.79
C LEU A 359 3.09 15.44 -25.60
N ASP A 360 3.70 14.96 -26.67
CA ASP A 360 4.24 15.80 -27.74
C ASP A 360 3.08 16.23 -28.64
N THR A 361 2.79 17.53 -28.65
CA THR A 361 1.68 18.11 -29.41
C THR A 361 1.94 18.18 -30.90
N GLU A 362 3.20 18.14 -31.35
CA GLU A 362 3.53 18.17 -32.78
C GLU A 362 3.30 16.80 -33.41
N SER A 363 3.76 15.73 -32.76
CA SER A 363 3.59 14.36 -33.23
C SER A 363 2.30 13.68 -32.75
N ASN A 364 1.57 14.32 -31.82
CA ASN A 364 0.42 13.74 -31.11
C ASN A 364 0.74 12.37 -30.48
N SER A 365 1.95 12.24 -29.93
CA SER A 365 2.47 10.99 -29.36
C SER A 365 2.96 11.19 -27.93
N TRP A 366 2.93 10.12 -27.14
CA TRP A 366 3.40 10.14 -25.75
C TRP A 366 4.88 9.76 -25.71
N VAL A 367 5.69 10.65 -25.14
CA VAL A 367 7.15 10.49 -25.04
C VAL A 367 7.53 10.25 -23.59
N GLU A 368 8.28 9.18 -23.32
CA GLU A 368 8.83 8.93 -21.98
C GLU A 368 9.81 10.03 -21.61
N ILE A 369 9.62 10.59 -20.41
CA ILE A 369 10.47 11.65 -19.87
C ILE A 369 11.29 11.19 -18.66
N VAL A 370 10.87 10.10 -18.00
CA VAL A 370 11.56 9.47 -16.87
C VAL A 370 10.91 8.12 -16.58
N SER A 371 11.70 7.17 -16.09
CA SER A 371 11.25 5.85 -15.68
C SER A 371 11.94 5.39 -14.39
N SER A 372 11.26 4.48 -13.69
CA SER A 372 11.73 3.71 -12.55
C SER A 372 11.42 2.25 -12.87
N VAL A 373 12.46 1.45 -13.04
CA VAL A 373 12.42 0.11 -13.64
C VAL A 373 13.27 -0.79 -12.76
N THR A 374 12.64 -1.67 -11.97
CA THR A 374 13.36 -2.60 -11.12
C THR A 374 12.75 -3.99 -11.09
N PHE A 375 13.60 -4.98 -11.35
CA PHE A 375 13.20 -6.39 -11.30
C PHE A 375 12.89 -6.92 -9.89
N THR A 376 13.48 -6.33 -8.85
CA THR A 376 13.45 -6.88 -7.47
C THR A 376 12.49 -6.17 -6.51
N SER A 377 11.89 -5.07 -6.93
CA SER A 377 11.09 -4.20 -6.07
C SER A 377 9.60 -4.55 -6.17
N ASN A 378 8.83 -4.27 -5.13
CA ASN A 378 7.36 -4.22 -5.20
C ASN A 378 6.81 -2.79 -5.18
N ILE A 379 7.71 -1.81 -5.34
CA ILE A 379 7.44 -0.38 -5.29
C ILE A 379 8.33 0.29 -6.33
N GLU A 380 7.76 1.11 -7.19
CA GLU A 380 8.51 2.04 -8.05
C GLU A 380 8.17 3.47 -7.65
N PHE A 381 9.16 4.35 -7.71
CA PHE A 381 9.03 5.73 -7.26
C PHE A 381 9.75 6.71 -8.19
N ILE A 382 9.07 7.79 -8.54
CA ILE A 382 9.64 8.90 -9.29
C ILE A 382 9.30 10.19 -8.57
N ARG A 383 10.33 11.00 -8.29
CA ARG A 383 10.18 12.37 -7.77
C ARG A 383 11.00 13.29 -8.64
N ARG A 384 10.35 14.26 -9.29
CA ARG A 384 11.03 15.20 -10.19
C ARG A 384 10.38 16.57 -10.18
N GLU A 385 11.16 17.55 -10.56
CA GLU A 385 10.64 18.84 -11.00
C GLU A 385 10.21 18.75 -12.47
N ILE A 386 9.06 19.34 -12.78
CA ILE A 386 8.54 19.49 -14.13
C ILE A 386 9.29 20.62 -14.82
N LYS A 387 9.82 20.33 -16.02
CA LYS A 387 10.67 21.28 -16.76
C LYS A 387 9.92 22.10 -17.80
N GLU A 388 8.78 21.59 -18.26
CA GLU A 388 7.99 22.20 -19.31
C GLU A 388 6.52 22.07 -18.96
N ASP A 389 5.72 23.05 -19.37
CA ASP A 389 4.28 22.94 -19.25
C ASP A 389 3.74 21.85 -20.19
N GLY A 390 2.66 21.17 -19.80
CA GLY A 390 1.97 20.27 -20.70
C GLY A 390 1.07 19.22 -20.06
N GLN A 391 0.61 18.32 -20.93
CA GLN A 391 -0.17 17.14 -20.55
C GLN A 391 0.78 15.98 -20.25
N TYR A 392 0.61 15.38 -19.07
CA TYR A 392 1.42 14.28 -18.60
C TYR A 392 0.53 13.08 -18.26
N ARG A 393 1.10 11.88 -18.32
CA ARG A 393 0.46 10.68 -17.81
C ARG A 393 1.46 9.77 -17.12
N ILE A 394 0.95 8.96 -16.21
CA ILE A 394 1.66 7.84 -15.62
C ILE A 394 1.38 6.62 -16.50
N HIS A 395 2.42 5.85 -16.80
CA HIS A 395 2.32 4.57 -17.49
C HIS A 395 2.91 3.50 -16.56
N VAL A 396 2.07 2.54 -16.17
CA VAL A 396 2.47 1.38 -15.38
C VAL A 396 2.42 0.15 -16.27
N SER A 397 3.52 -0.60 -16.34
CA SER A 397 3.63 -1.75 -17.23
C SER A 397 4.24 -2.98 -16.55
N GLN A 398 3.59 -4.15 -16.69
CA GLN A 398 4.16 -5.44 -16.29
C GLN A 398 5.07 -5.97 -17.39
N PHE A 399 6.35 -6.20 -17.07
CA PHE A 399 7.34 -6.67 -18.04
C PHE A 399 7.41 -8.19 -18.14
N LYS A 400 7.43 -8.89 -17.00
CA LYS A 400 7.46 -10.36 -16.95
C LYS A 400 6.12 -10.93 -16.54
N ASP A 401 5.82 -12.11 -17.07
CA ASP A 401 4.62 -12.85 -16.68
C ASP A 401 4.61 -13.11 -15.18
N ASN A 402 3.41 -13.10 -14.61
CA ASN A 402 3.31 -13.27 -13.17
C ASN A 402 3.75 -14.69 -12.79
N LYS A 403 4.51 -14.81 -11.70
CA LYS A 403 4.82 -16.14 -11.14
C LYS A 403 3.56 -16.85 -10.68
N SER A 404 2.46 -16.11 -10.42
CA SER A 404 1.18 -16.64 -9.96
C SER A 404 0.14 -16.60 -11.07
N LYS A 405 -0.89 -17.45 -10.93
CA LYS A 405 -2.08 -17.42 -11.79
C LYS A 405 -3.06 -16.30 -11.41
N GLN A 406 -2.77 -15.53 -10.37
CA GLN A 406 -3.64 -14.45 -9.89
C GLN A 406 -3.17 -13.12 -10.46
N ASN A 407 -4.09 -12.19 -10.66
CA ASN A 407 -3.71 -10.83 -11.06
C ASN A 407 -2.94 -10.15 -9.93
N THR A 408 -1.93 -9.36 -10.29
CA THR A 408 -1.18 -8.56 -9.33
C THR A 408 -2.02 -7.35 -8.93
N LYS A 409 -2.38 -7.29 -7.65
CA LYS A 409 -3.10 -6.16 -7.05
C LYS A 409 -2.09 -5.09 -6.67
N GLY A 410 -2.32 -3.86 -7.12
CA GLY A 410 -1.48 -2.73 -6.79
C GLY A 410 -2.28 -1.44 -6.63
N ALA A 411 -1.56 -0.38 -6.34
CA ALA A 411 -2.08 0.97 -6.34
C ALA A 411 -1.03 1.91 -6.91
N VAL A 412 -1.50 2.94 -7.60
CA VAL A 412 -0.70 4.09 -8.02
C VAL A 412 -1.28 5.34 -7.38
N THR A 413 -0.41 6.26 -6.99
CA THR A 413 -0.82 7.59 -6.53
C THR A 413 0.27 8.62 -6.86
N TYR A 414 -0.08 9.89 -6.75
CA TYR A 414 0.79 11.01 -7.00
C TYR A 414 0.48 12.21 -6.10
N VAL A 415 1.47 13.10 -6.00
CA VAL A 415 1.43 14.38 -5.29
C VAL A 415 2.07 15.44 -6.19
N ILE A 416 1.47 16.63 -6.27
CA ILE A 416 1.95 17.76 -7.09
C ILE A 416 2.13 18.97 -6.16
N GLN A 417 3.36 19.46 -6.04
CA GLN A 417 3.73 20.57 -5.16
C GLN A 417 4.17 21.81 -5.92
#